data_AF-A0A7T5RW69-F1
#
_entry.id   AF-A0A7T5RW69-F1
#
_cell.length_a   1.000
_cell.length_b   1.000
_cell.length_c   1.000
_cell.angle_alpha   90.00
_cell.angle_beta   90.00
_cell.angle_gamma   90.00
#
_symmetry.space_group_name_H-M   'P 1'
#
loop_
_entity.id
_entity.type
_entity.pdbx_description
1 polymer ?
#
loop_
_entity_poly.entity_id
_entity_poly.type
_entity_poly.pdbx_seq_one_letter_code
_entity_poly.pdbx_strand_id
1 'polypeptide(L)'
;MENPFIILWEWTLGWLKRLALYRFPDRVDFAFGMFTTFIVLQLILGRYGLFYLLSWWPDAQRVQFENTPLAYLGCFLAFHMGVAFFEFGFHRYILHKVFWRFLQGLARKHRKHHGLTYGDAYPITEPKQIESSAFPAWTLAAFWGFFAVVALIPLQLIFPSLPWLISGGAAVAWSYWLYEVKHAVEHLDYDRWWKWCVERSDRLGQVAKKVYWYHRIHHFIPEINEAIGGFMGFDFPGWVFRTSFVPEHIPAVGAKFDPSSFKYPPPRWPVNVLDKVVDAREKQLQGRA
;
A
#
# COMPACT_ATOMS: atom_id res chain seq x y z
N MET A 1 14.04 1.19 -44.97
CA MET A 1 13.47 2.20 -44.06
C MET A 1 12.23 1.59 -43.45
N GLU A 2 12.18 1.43 -42.13
CA GLU A 2 10.98 0.92 -41.46
C GLU A 2 9.81 1.90 -41.63
N ASN A 3 8.59 1.36 -41.72
CA ASN A 3 7.40 2.17 -41.90
C ASN A 3 7.17 3.01 -40.61
N PRO A 4 7.08 4.35 -40.71
CA PRO A 4 6.91 5.22 -39.54
C PRO A 4 5.64 4.90 -38.72
N PHE A 5 4.60 4.33 -39.34
CA PHE A 5 3.42 3.85 -38.63
C PHE A 5 3.70 2.64 -37.73
N ILE A 6 4.57 1.72 -38.17
CA ILE A 6 4.96 0.54 -37.37
C ILE A 6 5.77 1.01 -36.15
N ILE A 7 6.72 1.94 -36.36
CA ILE A 7 7.51 2.53 -35.27
C ILE A 7 6.61 3.23 -34.26
N LEU A 8 5.67 4.06 -34.71
CA LEU A 8 4.73 4.76 -33.82
C LEU A 8 3.81 3.79 -33.07
N TRP A 9 3.35 2.73 -33.73
CA TRP A 9 2.50 1.70 -33.13
C TRP A 9 3.22 0.90 -32.05
N GLU A 10 4.44 0.44 -32.33
CA GLU A 10 5.26 -0.27 -31.35
C GLU A 10 5.64 0.62 -30.16
N TRP A 11 5.95 1.89 -30.42
CA TRP A 11 6.21 2.87 -29.38
C TRP A 11 4.98 3.09 -28.50
N THR A 12 3.80 3.23 -29.10
CA THR A 12 2.52 3.41 -28.39
C THR A 12 2.17 2.17 -27.56
N LEU A 13 2.27 0.97 -28.14
CA LEU A 13 2.05 -0.29 -27.41
C LEU A 13 3.07 -0.48 -26.29
N GLY A 14 4.33 -0.11 -26.52
CA GLY A 14 5.38 -0.10 -25.50
C GLY A 14 5.01 0.82 -24.33
N TRP A 15 4.51 2.02 -24.62
CA TRP A 15 4.02 2.96 -23.60
C TRP A 15 2.78 2.46 -22.88
N LEU A 16 1.80 1.91 -23.58
CA LEU A 16 0.60 1.35 -22.96
C LEU A 16 0.94 0.16 -22.06
N LYS A 17 1.87 -0.71 -22.45
CA LYS A 17 2.39 -1.78 -21.59
C LYS A 17 3.11 -1.20 -20.37
N ARG A 18 3.93 -0.17 -20.53
CA ARG A 18 4.62 0.50 -19.41
C ARG A 18 3.66 1.20 -18.48
N LEU A 19 2.58 1.80 -18.99
CA LEU A 19 1.52 2.41 -18.20
C LEU A 19 0.71 1.36 -17.45
N ALA A 20 0.31 0.27 -18.13
CA ALA A 20 -0.43 -0.84 -17.55
C ALA A 20 0.38 -1.67 -16.55
N LEU A 21 1.72 -1.63 -16.64
CA LEU A 21 2.60 -2.22 -15.64
C LEU A 21 3.14 -1.18 -14.66
N TYR A 22 2.86 0.11 -14.91
CA TYR A 22 3.43 1.32 -14.27
C TYR A 22 4.94 1.22 -13.96
N ARG A 23 5.68 0.42 -14.74
CA ARG A 23 7.11 0.09 -14.53
C ARG A 23 7.82 -0.18 -15.85
N PHE A 24 9.13 -0.06 -15.82
CA PHE A 24 9.99 -0.50 -16.92
C PHE A 24 10.36 -1.98 -16.70
N PRO A 25 10.04 -2.89 -17.63
CA PRO A 25 10.33 -4.33 -17.46
C PRO A 25 11.83 -4.64 -17.46
N ASP A 26 12.64 -3.75 -18.02
CA ASP A 26 14.08 -3.87 -18.24
C ASP A 26 14.92 -3.02 -17.26
N ARG A 27 14.29 -2.23 -16.39
CA ARG A 27 15.00 -1.35 -15.45
C ARG A 27 14.38 -1.40 -14.06
N VAL A 28 15.25 -1.37 -13.06
CA VAL A 28 14.86 -1.28 -11.66
C VAL A 28 14.83 0.19 -11.28
N ASP A 29 13.81 0.86 -11.77
CA ASP A 29 13.49 2.22 -11.38
C ASP A 29 12.00 2.27 -11.04
N PHE A 30 11.70 2.78 -9.85
CA PHE A 30 10.32 3.05 -9.47
C PHE A 30 9.86 4.23 -10.31
N ALA A 31 9.06 3.95 -11.33
CA ALA A 31 8.54 4.97 -12.21
C ALA A 31 7.43 5.78 -11.53
N PHE A 32 7.75 6.47 -10.42
CA PHE A 32 6.83 7.20 -9.56
C PHE A 32 5.93 8.15 -10.36
N GLY A 33 6.51 8.86 -11.35
CA GLY A 33 5.77 9.75 -12.23
C GLY A 33 4.73 9.01 -13.11
N MET A 34 5.10 7.87 -13.69
CA MET A 34 4.16 7.05 -14.46
C MET A 34 3.08 6.45 -13.59
N PHE A 35 3.43 5.92 -12.41
CA PHE A 35 2.46 5.39 -11.46
C PHE A 35 1.49 6.46 -10.97
N THR A 36 1.99 7.64 -10.58
CA THR A 36 1.15 8.77 -10.16
C THR A 36 0.21 9.21 -11.29
N THR A 37 0.73 9.34 -12.51
CA THR A 37 -0.08 9.65 -13.69
C THR A 37 -1.18 8.61 -13.91
N PHE A 38 -0.83 7.33 -13.79
CA PHE A 38 -1.79 6.22 -13.89
C PHE A 38 -2.90 6.30 -12.84
N ILE A 39 -2.59 6.61 -11.58
CA ILE A 39 -3.58 6.83 -10.52
C ILE A 39 -4.48 8.02 -10.82
N VAL A 40 -3.91 9.15 -11.25
CA VAL A 40 -4.68 10.36 -11.61
C VAL A 40 -5.64 10.09 -12.77
N LEU A 41 -5.19 9.39 -13.81
CA LEU A 41 -6.04 9.01 -14.93
C LEU A 41 -7.18 8.10 -14.48
N GLN A 42 -6.90 7.10 -13.62
CA GLN A 42 -7.95 6.26 -13.05
C GLN A 42 -8.94 7.07 -12.20
N LEU A 43 -8.49 8.04 -11.42
CA LEU A 43 -9.37 8.92 -10.63
C LEU A 43 -10.29 9.75 -11.53
N ILE A 44 -9.76 10.31 -12.61
CA ILE A 44 -10.55 11.06 -13.60
C ILE A 44 -11.60 10.13 -14.23
N LEU A 45 -11.19 8.96 -14.72
CA LEU A 45 -12.09 7.99 -15.34
C LEU A 45 -13.14 7.48 -14.35
N GLY A 46 -12.73 7.17 -13.11
CA GLY A 46 -13.62 6.75 -12.03
C GLY A 46 -14.64 7.83 -11.68
N ARG A 47 -14.25 9.11 -11.66
CA ARG A 47 -15.16 10.23 -11.44
C ARG A 47 -16.22 10.32 -12.54
N TYR A 48 -15.83 10.24 -13.82
CA TYR A 48 -16.78 10.27 -14.93
C TYR A 48 -17.68 9.04 -14.96
N GLY A 49 -17.11 7.85 -14.70
CA GLY A 49 -17.87 6.62 -14.57
C GLY A 49 -18.91 6.70 -13.46
N LEU A 50 -18.53 7.22 -12.28
CA LEU A 50 -19.44 7.44 -11.17
C LEU A 50 -20.53 8.47 -11.50
N PHE A 51 -20.17 9.58 -12.16
CA PHE A 51 -21.15 10.57 -12.63
C PHE A 51 -22.22 9.91 -13.50
N TYR A 52 -21.81 9.09 -14.47
CA TYR A 52 -22.72 8.38 -15.35
C TYR A 52 -23.57 7.34 -14.59
N LEU A 53 -22.96 6.52 -13.72
CA LEU A 53 -23.68 5.52 -12.93
C LEU A 53 -24.72 6.15 -12.00
N LEU A 54 -24.42 7.32 -11.41
CA LEU A 54 -25.34 8.03 -10.54
C LEU A 54 -26.42 8.82 -11.29
N SER A 55 -26.44 8.82 -12.63
CA SER A 55 -27.52 9.45 -13.39
C SER A 55 -28.90 8.83 -13.10
N TRP A 56 -28.92 7.58 -12.62
CA TRP A 56 -30.15 6.89 -12.18
C TRP A 56 -30.49 7.14 -10.71
N TRP A 57 -29.65 7.89 -9.98
CA TRP A 57 -29.87 8.29 -8.60
C TRP A 57 -29.57 9.79 -8.41
N PRO A 58 -30.47 10.68 -8.87
CA PRO A 58 -30.20 12.12 -8.94
C PRO A 58 -29.82 12.77 -7.61
N ASP A 59 -30.45 12.36 -6.50
CA ASP A 59 -30.13 12.90 -5.18
C ASP A 59 -28.70 12.55 -4.74
N ALA A 60 -28.26 11.31 -4.94
CA ALA A 60 -26.88 10.92 -4.65
C ALA A 60 -25.91 11.63 -5.59
N GLN A 61 -26.25 11.76 -6.87
CA GLN A 61 -25.43 12.50 -7.84
C GLN A 61 -25.22 13.94 -7.37
N ARG A 62 -26.30 14.66 -7.04
CA ARG A 62 -26.22 16.04 -6.52
C ARG A 62 -25.31 16.13 -5.31
N VAL A 63 -25.50 15.26 -4.31
CA VAL A 63 -24.67 15.24 -3.10
C VAL A 63 -23.22 14.93 -3.41
N GLN A 64 -22.92 14.07 -4.39
CA GLN A 64 -21.55 13.77 -4.78
C GLN A 64 -20.84 14.93 -5.47
N PHE A 65 -21.54 15.79 -6.22
CA PHE A 65 -20.90 16.80 -7.09
C PHE A 65 -21.12 18.25 -6.65
N GLU A 66 -22.03 18.51 -5.72
CA GLU A 66 -22.41 19.86 -5.30
C GLU A 66 -22.23 20.09 -3.78
N ASN A 67 -21.49 19.21 -3.09
CA ASN A 67 -21.27 19.38 -1.65
C ASN A 67 -20.24 20.48 -1.32
N THR A 68 -20.11 20.80 -0.04
CA THR A 68 -19.10 21.75 0.42
C THR A 68 -17.71 21.11 0.45
N PRO A 69 -16.63 21.89 0.22
CA PRO A 69 -15.25 21.40 0.37
C PRO A 69 -14.95 20.74 1.72
N LEU A 70 -15.55 21.25 2.80
CA LEU A 70 -15.37 20.71 4.14
C LEU A 70 -15.98 19.32 4.29
N ALA A 71 -17.16 19.07 3.69
CA ALA A 71 -17.76 17.74 3.69
C ALA A 71 -16.92 16.74 2.90
N TYR A 72 -16.36 17.15 1.75
CA TYR A 72 -15.45 16.30 1.00
C TYR A 72 -14.21 15.92 1.81
N LEU A 73 -13.58 16.92 2.42
CA LEU A 73 -12.39 16.72 3.27
C LEU A 73 -12.71 15.83 4.47
N GLY A 74 -13.81 16.10 5.19
CA GLY A 74 -14.23 15.31 6.34
C GLY A 74 -14.48 13.85 5.98
N CYS A 75 -15.24 13.59 4.92
CA CYS A 75 -15.52 12.22 4.45
C CYS A 75 -14.24 11.53 3.97
N PHE A 76 -13.35 12.26 3.28
CA PHE A 76 -12.07 11.74 2.81
C PHE A 76 -11.19 11.31 4.00
N LEU A 77 -11.00 12.19 4.99
CA LEU A 77 -10.19 11.90 6.16
C LEU A 77 -10.75 10.75 6.99
N ALA A 78 -12.08 10.74 7.19
CA ALA A 78 -12.75 9.66 7.93
C ALA A 78 -12.58 8.31 7.22
N PHE A 79 -12.80 8.28 5.90
CA PHE A 79 -12.65 7.03 5.14
C PHE A 79 -11.19 6.59 5.02
N HIS A 80 -10.26 7.52 4.79
CA HIS A 80 -8.82 7.26 4.74
C HIS A 80 -8.31 6.64 6.05
N MET A 81 -8.79 7.13 7.20
CA MET A 81 -8.51 6.50 8.49
C MET A 81 -8.99 5.05 8.52
N GLY A 82 -10.23 4.79 8.08
CA GLY A 82 -10.75 3.42 7.97
C GLY A 82 -9.93 2.53 7.04
N VAL A 83 -9.49 3.06 5.89
CA VAL A 83 -8.63 2.33 4.94
C VAL A 83 -7.26 2.03 5.54
N ALA A 84 -6.69 2.91 6.38
CA ALA A 84 -5.45 2.62 7.09
C ALA A 84 -5.56 1.39 8.00
N PHE A 85 -6.66 1.25 8.74
CA PHE A 85 -6.93 0.04 9.55
C PHE A 85 -7.14 -1.20 8.67
N PHE A 86 -7.80 -1.05 7.51
CA PHE A 86 -7.91 -2.13 6.54
C PHE A 86 -6.54 -2.54 6.01
N GLU A 87 -5.68 -1.61 5.62
CA GLU A 87 -4.33 -1.87 5.12
C GLU A 87 -3.51 -2.68 6.14
N PHE A 88 -3.52 -2.24 7.41
CA PHE A 88 -2.89 -2.96 8.52
C PHE A 88 -3.38 -4.42 8.59
N GLY A 89 -4.70 -4.63 8.61
CA GLY A 89 -5.29 -5.97 8.69
C GLY A 89 -5.03 -6.81 7.43
N PHE A 90 -5.08 -6.20 6.26
CA PHE A 90 -4.81 -6.83 4.97
C PHE A 90 -3.35 -7.29 4.91
N HIS A 91 -2.42 -6.44 5.30
CA HIS A 91 -1.01 -6.79 5.33
C HIS A 91 -0.75 -7.93 6.34
N ARG A 92 -1.23 -7.81 7.58
CA ARG A 92 -1.01 -8.80 8.64
C ARG A 92 -1.69 -10.15 8.37
N TYR A 93 -2.94 -10.15 7.92
CA TYR A 93 -3.77 -11.37 7.90
C TYR A 93 -4.05 -11.94 6.51
N ILE A 94 -3.74 -11.19 5.44
CA ILE A 94 -3.92 -11.64 4.05
C ILE A 94 -2.57 -11.80 3.35
N LEU A 95 -1.64 -10.85 3.54
CA LEU A 95 -0.33 -10.92 2.89
C LEU A 95 0.66 -11.77 3.70
N HIS A 96 0.71 -11.60 5.02
CA HIS A 96 1.61 -12.37 5.87
C HIS A 96 1.08 -13.71 6.31
N LYS A 97 -0.23 -13.84 6.43
CA LYS A 97 -0.91 -15.08 6.85
C LYS A 97 -1.96 -15.47 5.83
N VAL A 98 -2.28 -16.77 5.77
CA VAL A 98 -3.34 -17.27 4.88
C VAL A 98 -4.53 -17.70 5.71
N PHE A 99 -5.55 -16.84 5.77
CA PHE A 99 -6.82 -17.23 6.38
C PHE A 99 -7.77 -17.94 5.39
N TRP A 100 -7.81 -17.48 4.13
CA TRP A 100 -8.61 -18.06 3.05
C TRP A 100 -7.75 -18.59 1.90
N ARG A 101 -8.06 -19.80 1.39
CA ARG A 101 -7.27 -20.47 0.34
C ARG A 101 -7.14 -19.64 -0.95
N PHE A 102 -8.22 -18.97 -1.38
CA PHE A 102 -8.20 -18.19 -2.61
C PHE A 102 -7.26 -16.96 -2.55
N LEU A 103 -6.86 -16.53 -1.35
CA LEU A 103 -5.91 -15.44 -1.15
C LEU A 103 -4.44 -15.89 -1.07
N GLN A 104 -4.17 -17.21 -1.15
CA GLN A 104 -2.80 -17.76 -1.09
C GLN A 104 -1.87 -17.18 -2.15
N GLY A 105 -2.40 -16.80 -3.32
CA GLY A 105 -1.61 -16.14 -4.35
C GLY A 105 -0.95 -14.84 -3.86
N LEU A 106 -1.71 -14.01 -3.14
CA LEU A 106 -1.23 -12.75 -2.59
C LEU A 106 -0.18 -13.00 -1.50
N ALA A 107 -0.48 -13.91 -0.56
CA ALA A 107 0.45 -14.24 0.52
C ALA A 107 1.78 -14.79 0.00
N ARG A 108 1.74 -15.71 -0.99
CA ARG A 108 2.97 -16.25 -1.61
C ARG A 108 3.79 -15.17 -2.30
N LYS A 109 3.13 -14.26 -3.02
CA LYS A 109 3.81 -13.15 -3.70
C LYS A 109 4.50 -12.24 -2.69
N HIS A 110 3.81 -11.89 -1.61
CA HIS A 110 4.34 -11.04 -0.55
C HIS A 110 5.48 -11.68 0.23
N ARG A 111 5.35 -12.94 0.61
CA ARG A 111 6.44 -13.69 1.27
C ARG A 111 7.66 -13.85 0.35
N LYS A 112 7.45 -13.98 -0.96
CA LYS A 112 8.54 -13.96 -1.96
C LYS A 112 9.26 -12.61 -1.95
N HIS A 113 8.54 -11.49 -1.86
CA HIS A 113 9.13 -10.16 -1.70
C HIS A 113 10.01 -10.09 -0.45
N HIS A 114 9.49 -10.49 0.70
CA HIS A 114 10.24 -10.59 1.96
C HIS A 114 11.52 -11.44 1.81
N GLY A 115 11.41 -12.62 1.22
CA GLY A 115 12.57 -13.49 0.98
C GLY A 115 13.61 -12.89 0.04
N LEU A 116 13.20 -12.08 -0.94
CA LEU A 116 14.10 -11.42 -1.89
C LEU A 116 14.67 -10.09 -1.37
N THR A 117 14.16 -9.56 -0.27
CA THR A 117 14.58 -8.28 0.33
C THR A 117 14.97 -8.42 1.81
N TYR A 118 15.37 -9.62 2.21
CA TYR A 118 15.85 -9.90 3.55
C TYR A 118 17.32 -9.47 3.73
N GLY A 119 17.66 -8.92 4.90
CA GLY A 119 19.05 -8.65 5.27
C GLY A 119 19.70 -7.54 4.45
N ASP A 120 20.83 -7.88 3.81
CA ASP A 120 21.60 -6.96 2.97
C ASP A 120 20.99 -6.78 1.57
N ALA A 121 20.10 -7.68 1.14
CA ALA A 121 19.35 -7.58 -0.11
C ALA A 121 18.11 -6.68 -0.01
N TYR A 122 17.96 -5.93 1.10
CA TYR A 122 16.80 -5.09 1.37
C TYR A 122 16.47 -4.06 0.27
N PRO A 123 17.45 -3.36 -0.33
CA PRO A 123 17.17 -2.49 -1.46
C PRO A 123 16.61 -3.27 -2.66
N ILE A 124 15.59 -2.70 -3.32
CA ILE A 124 15.07 -3.25 -4.57
C ILE A 124 15.98 -2.76 -5.71
N THR A 125 16.83 -3.65 -6.21
CA THR A 125 17.81 -3.39 -7.27
C THR A 125 17.73 -4.39 -8.43
N GLU A 126 16.89 -5.42 -8.33
CA GLU A 126 16.71 -6.47 -9.34
C GLU A 126 15.25 -6.60 -9.85
N PRO A 127 15.01 -6.97 -11.13
CA PRO A 127 13.65 -7.08 -11.70
C PRO A 127 12.70 -8.03 -10.96
N LYS A 128 13.19 -9.14 -10.39
CA LYS A 128 12.36 -10.08 -9.61
C LYS A 128 11.89 -9.49 -8.26
N GLN A 129 12.66 -8.56 -7.68
CA GLN A 129 12.28 -7.87 -6.45
C GLN A 129 11.15 -6.87 -6.74
N ILE A 130 11.26 -6.07 -7.80
CA ILE A 130 10.18 -5.15 -8.20
C ILE A 130 8.91 -5.90 -8.62
N GLU A 131 9.06 -7.08 -9.24
CA GLU A 131 7.91 -7.90 -9.63
C GLU A 131 7.08 -8.39 -8.43
N SER A 132 7.76 -8.75 -7.34
CA SER A 132 7.14 -9.29 -6.13
C SER A 132 6.66 -8.21 -5.15
N SER A 133 7.19 -6.99 -5.22
CA SER A 133 6.89 -5.89 -4.28
C SER A 133 5.67 -5.04 -4.63
N ALA A 134 5.26 -4.97 -5.90
CA ALA A 134 4.19 -4.06 -6.35
C ALA A 134 2.89 -4.80 -6.72
N PHE A 135 1.74 -4.16 -6.46
CA PHE A 135 0.41 -4.69 -6.78
C PHE A 135 0.08 -4.56 -8.27
N PRO A 136 -0.60 -5.52 -8.90
CA PRO A 136 -0.96 -5.39 -10.31
C PRO A 136 -1.86 -4.17 -10.57
N ALA A 137 -1.81 -3.60 -11.78
CA ALA A 137 -2.50 -2.34 -12.10
C ALA A 137 -4.03 -2.36 -11.92
N TRP A 138 -4.65 -3.54 -11.94
CA TRP A 138 -6.08 -3.71 -11.68
C TRP A 138 -6.45 -3.59 -10.19
N THR A 139 -5.47 -3.54 -9.28
CA THR A 139 -5.71 -3.58 -7.82
C THR A 139 -6.54 -2.41 -7.33
N LEU A 140 -6.31 -1.19 -7.85
CA LEU A 140 -7.11 -0.03 -7.47
C LEU A 140 -8.59 -0.23 -7.81
N ALA A 141 -8.89 -0.72 -9.02
CA ALA A 141 -10.26 -1.02 -9.43
C ALA A 141 -10.89 -2.12 -8.55
N ALA A 142 -10.13 -3.15 -8.19
CA ALA A 142 -10.60 -4.20 -7.29
C ALA A 142 -10.89 -3.65 -5.87
N PHE A 143 -10.04 -2.78 -5.33
CA PHE A 143 -10.28 -2.11 -4.06
C PHE A 143 -11.47 -1.16 -4.11
N TRP A 144 -11.64 -0.39 -5.17
CA TRP A 144 -12.86 0.40 -5.36
C TRP A 144 -14.10 -0.47 -5.40
N GLY A 145 -14.11 -1.58 -6.15
CA GLY A 145 -15.23 -2.51 -6.19
C GLY A 145 -15.54 -3.10 -4.81
N PHE A 146 -14.51 -3.55 -4.09
CA PHE A 146 -14.66 -4.05 -2.73
C PHE A 146 -15.25 -2.98 -1.79
N PHE A 147 -14.60 -1.82 -1.66
CA PHE A 147 -15.03 -0.75 -0.75
C PHE A 147 -16.37 -0.14 -1.14
N ALA A 148 -16.71 -0.07 -2.43
CA ALA A 148 -18.01 0.37 -2.89
C ALA A 148 -19.12 -0.47 -2.26
N VAL A 149 -18.99 -1.80 -2.32
CA VAL A 149 -19.97 -2.74 -1.79
C VAL A 149 -19.96 -2.78 -0.27
N VAL A 150 -18.80 -2.92 0.36
CA VAL A 150 -18.74 -3.16 1.81
C VAL A 150 -18.91 -1.90 2.65
N ALA A 151 -18.70 -0.71 2.09
CA ALA A 151 -18.68 0.52 2.88
C ALA A 151 -19.29 1.74 2.17
N LEU A 152 -18.83 2.13 0.97
CA LEU A 152 -19.18 3.44 0.40
C LEU A 152 -20.67 3.56 0.05
N ILE A 153 -21.26 2.53 -0.57
CA ILE A 153 -22.71 2.51 -0.86
C ILE A 153 -23.53 2.45 0.45
N PRO A 154 -23.24 1.54 1.40
CA PRO A 154 -23.89 1.56 2.71
C PRO A 154 -23.81 2.91 3.43
N LEU A 155 -22.64 3.54 3.46
CA LEU A 155 -22.45 4.86 4.08
C LEU A 155 -23.26 5.93 3.35
N GLN A 156 -23.33 5.88 2.01
CA GLN A 156 -24.16 6.80 1.23
C GLN A 156 -25.65 6.63 1.54
N LEU A 157 -26.11 5.41 1.79
CA LEU A 157 -27.50 5.13 2.15
C LEU A 157 -27.83 5.60 3.58
N ILE A 158 -26.90 5.42 4.53
CA ILE A 158 -27.09 5.79 5.94
C ILE A 158 -26.96 7.31 6.14
N PHE A 159 -26.02 7.95 5.44
CA PHE A 159 -25.72 9.37 5.54
C PHE A 159 -25.85 10.03 4.16
N PRO A 160 -27.08 10.17 3.63
CA PRO A 160 -27.31 10.55 2.24
C PRO A 160 -26.90 11.96 1.89
N SER A 161 -26.67 12.84 2.88
CA SER A 161 -26.23 14.23 2.67
C SER A 161 -24.72 14.40 2.52
N LEU A 162 -23.94 13.32 2.64
CA LEU A 162 -22.48 13.34 2.61
C LEU A 162 -21.92 12.71 1.31
N PRO A 163 -20.78 13.21 0.79
CA PRO A 163 -20.21 12.76 -0.49
C PRO A 163 -19.35 11.49 -0.34
N TRP A 164 -19.89 10.42 0.24
CA TRP A 164 -19.11 9.22 0.57
C TRP A 164 -18.50 8.53 -0.64
N LEU A 165 -19.22 8.45 -1.77
CA LEU A 165 -18.75 7.72 -2.95
C LEU A 165 -17.51 8.40 -3.57
N ILE A 166 -17.54 9.73 -3.77
CA ILE A 166 -16.39 10.47 -4.31
C ILE A 166 -15.27 10.56 -3.29
N SER A 167 -15.55 11.02 -2.07
CA SER A 167 -14.50 11.22 -1.07
C SER A 167 -13.85 9.91 -0.64
N GLY A 168 -14.65 8.86 -0.44
CA GLY A 168 -14.14 7.54 -0.08
C GLY A 168 -13.42 6.87 -1.24
N GLY A 169 -13.91 7.00 -2.48
CA GLY A 169 -13.20 6.54 -3.67
C GLY A 169 -11.82 7.21 -3.81
N ALA A 170 -11.76 8.53 -3.60
CA ALA A 170 -10.51 9.27 -3.57
C ALA A 170 -9.58 8.82 -2.42
N ALA A 171 -10.12 8.55 -1.23
CA ALA A 171 -9.37 8.05 -0.09
C ALA A 171 -8.75 6.67 -0.35
N VAL A 172 -9.47 5.76 -1.03
CA VAL A 172 -8.92 4.45 -1.45
C VAL A 172 -7.76 4.64 -2.43
N ALA A 173 -7.92 5.50 -3.44
CA ALA A 173 -6.86 5.76 -4.41
C ALA A 173 -5.64 6.41 -3.77
N TRP A 174 -5.86 7.37 -2.86
CA TRP A 174 -4.80 8.00 -2.09
C TRP A 174 -4.07 6.98 -1.21
N SER A 175 -4.79 6.12 -0.49
CA SER A 175 -4.20 5.06 0.34
C SER A 175 -3.34 4.11 -0.49
N TYR A 176 -3.87 3.66 -1.64
CA TYR A 176 -3.14 2.77 -2.55
C TYR A 176 -1.89 3.43 -3.13
N TRP A 177 -2.02 4.68 -3.59
CA TRP A 177 -0.88 5.45 -4.07
C TRP A 177 0.18 5.62 -2.99
N LEU A 178 -0.24 6.00 -1.79
CA LEU A 178 0.65 6.25 -0.66
C LEU A 178 1.36 4.98 -0.20
N TYR A 179 0.64 3.85 -0.16
CA TYR A 179 1.22 2.53 0.12
C TYR A 179 2.35 2.21 -0.87
N GLU A 180 2.05 2.22 -2.18
CA GLU A 180 3.02 1.84 -3.23
C GLU A 180 4.22 2.79 -3.25
N VAL A 181 3.99 4.10 -3.16
CA VAL A 181 5.07 5.10 -3.18
C VAL A 181 5.93 5.01 -1.93
N LYS A 182 5.34 4.93 -0.74
CA LYS A 182 6.10 4.84 0.51
C LYS A 182 6.87 3.52 0.58
N HIS A 183 6.24 2.40 0.22
CA HIS A 183 6.88 1.10 0.14
C HIS A 183 8.11 1.14 -0.77
N ALA A 184 7.97 1.70 -1.96
CA ALA A 184 9.06 1.87 -2.92
C ALA A 184 10.19 2.76 -2.38
N VAL A 185 9.85 3.91 -1.78
CA VAL A 185 10.82 4.83 -1.17
C VAL A 185 11.60 4.16 -0.04
N GLU A 186 10.93 3.40 0.82
CA GLU A 186 11.55 2.68 1.94
C GLU A 186 12.50 1.57 1.46
N HIS A 187 12.33 1.08 0.24
CA HIS A 187 13.21 0.10 -0.41
C HIS A 187 14.30 0.72 -1.31
N LEU A 188 14.44 2.05 -1.34
CA LEU A 188 15.55 2.69 -2.06
C LEU A 188 16.89 2.31 -1.45
N ASP A 189 17.91 2.22 -2.32
CA ASP A 189 19.28 1.93 -1.94
C ASP A 189 19.82 2.96 -0.93
N TYR A 190 20.51 2.46 0.10
CA TYR A 190 20.96 3.33 1.18
C TYR A 190 22.02 4.31 0.69
N ASP A 191 23.08 3.81 0.05
CA ASP A 191 24.22 4.63 -0.34
C ASP A 191 23.84 5.66 -1.40
N ARG A 192 22.95 5.31 -2.32
CA ARG A 192 22.49 6.21 -3.39
C ARG A 192 21.47 7.25 -2.91
N TRP A 193 20.59 6.91 -1.97
CA TRP A 193 19.44 7.77 -1.61
C TRP A 193 19.40 8.18 -0.14
N TRP A 194 19.42 7.20 0.77
CA TRP A 194 19.17 7.47 2.19
C TRP A 194 20.36 8.08 2.91
N LYS A 195 21.59 7.76 2.50
CA LYS A 195 22.82 8.23 3.15
C LYS A 195 22.85 9.75 3.26
N TRP A 196 22.55 10.44 2.17
CA TRP A 196 22.48 11.90 2.16
C TRP A 196 21.41 12.45 3.11
N CYS A 197 20.24 11.82 3.21
CA CYS A 197 19.18 12.24 4.15
C CYS A 197 19.58 12.01 5.62
N VAL A 198 20.19 10.86 5.90
CA VAL A 198 20.55 10.42 7.24
C VAL A 198 21.74 11.20 7.80
N GLU A 199 22.73 11.53 6.97
CA GLU A 199 23.99 12.14 7.41
C GLU A 199 24.00 13.67 7.36
N ARG A 200 23.04 14.32 6.68
CA ARG A 200 23.07 15.78 6.46
C ARG A 200 22.72 16.63 7.69
N SER A 201 21.92 16.13 8.63
CA SER A 201 21.55 16.89 9.82
C SER A 201 21.19 15.99 10.99
N ASP A 202 21.45 16.44 12.22
CA ASP A 202 21.15 15.64 13.42
C ASP A 202 19.65 15.36 13.56
N ARG A 203 18.78 16.38 13.47
CA ARG A 203 17.34 16.18 13.69
C ARG A 203 16.66 15.45 12.53
N LEU A 204 16.84 15.93 11.30
CA LEU A 204 16.17 15.31 10.14
C LEU A 204 16.83 13.97 9.80
N GLY A 205 18.12 13.81 10.06
CA GLY A 205 18.83 12.55 9.85
C GLY A 205 18.33 11.45 10.79
N GLN A 206 18.05 11.78 12.05
CA GLN A 206 17.43 10.82 12.98
C GLN A 206 16.01 10.42 12.55
N VAL A 207 15.22 11.35 12.01
CA VAL A 207 13.91 11.03 11.44
C VAL A 207 14.05 10.15 10.20
N ALA A 208 14.92 10.51 9.26
CA ALA A 208 15.18 9.71 8.06
C ALA A 208 15.68 8.30 8.40
N LYS A 209 16.55 8.18 9.41
CA LYS A 209 17.04 6.90 9.92
C LYS A 209 15.89 6.03 10.45
N LYS A 210 14.96 6.62 11.20
CA LYS A 210 13.76 5.92 11.69
C LYS A 210 12.86 5.46 10.55
N VAL A 211 12.62 6.30 9.53
CA VAL A 211 11.79 5.94 8.37
C VAL A 211 12.43 4.79 7.58
N TYR A 212 13.72 4.90 7.25
CA TYR A 212 14.45 3.84 6.54
C TYR A 212 14.39 2.50 7.27
N TRP A 213 14.55 2.51 8.60
CA TRP A 213 14.53 1.29 9.39
C TRP A 213 13.14 0.78 9.75
N TYR A 214 12.10 1.61 9.63
CA TYR A 214 10.72 1.24 9.97
C TYR A 214 10.29 -0.02 9.22
N HIS A 215 10.25 0.08 7.89
CA HIS A 215 9.87 -1.04 7.05
C HIS A 215 10.99 -2.07 6.93
N ARG A 216 12.26 -1.68 7.04
CA ARG A 216 13.35 -2.67 7.04
C ARG A 216 13.23 -3.68 8.17
N ILE A 217 12.81 -3.25 9.36
CA ILE A 217 12.60 -4.15 10.50
C ILE A 217 11.41 -5.08 10.26
N HIS A 218 10.36 -4.60 9.59
CA HIS A 218 9.24 -5.43 9.18
C HIS A 218 9.67 -6.64 8.32
N HIS A 219 10.69 -6.48 7.47
CA HIS A 219 11.27 -7.59 6.69
C HIS A 219 11.99 -8.64 7.54
N PHE A 220 12.42 -8.28 8.75
CA PHE A 220 13.00 -9.22 9.70
C PHE A 220 11.97 -9.81 10.66
N ILE A 221 10.97 -9.02 11.04
CA ILE A 221 9.93 -9.35 12.01
C ILE A 221 8.59 -8.95 11.38
N PRO A 222 7.97 -9.83 10.58
CA PRO A 222 6.73 -9.54 9.85
C PRO A 222 5.53 -9.15 10.72
N GLU A 223 5.59 -9.40 12.02
CA GLU A 223 4.53 -9.14 12.98
C GLU A 223 4.49 -7.70 13.51
N ILE A 224 5.35 -6.80 13.02
CA ILE A 224 5.37 -5.38 13.41
C ILE A 224 5.45 -4.47 12.18
N ASN A 225 5.08 -3.20 12.33
CA ASN A 225 5.18 -2.17 11.29
C ASN A 225 4.41 -2.47 9.99
N GLU A 226 3.18 -2.97 10.12
CA GLU A 226 2.43 -3.49 8.97
C GLU A 226 1.67 -2.42 8.19
N ALA A 227 1.39 -1.24 8.77
CA ALA A 227 0.85 -0.15 7.95
C ALA A 227 2.00 0.61 7.30
N ILE A 228 2.12 0.43 5.99
CA ILE A 228 3.09 1.11 5.14
C ILE A 228 2.55 2.48 4.76
N GLY A 229 1.41 2.54 4.06
CA GLY A 229 0.76 3.79 3.70
C GLY A 229 0.10 4.45 4.92
N GLY A 230 -0.62 3.66 5.70
CA GLY A 230 -1.24 4.08 6.96
C GLY A 230 -2.14 5.31 6.81
N PHE A 231 -2.36 6.01 7.92
CA PHE A 231 -3.11 7.27 7.89
C PHE A 231 -2.14 8.41 7.61
N MET A 232 -2.16 8.90 6.37
CA MET A 232 -1.31 10.01 5.89
C MET A 232 0.19 9.72 5.98
N GLY A 233 0.60 8.46 5.83
CA GLY A 233 2.00 8.04 5.89
C GLY A 233 2.41 7.57 7.29
N PHE A 234 1.52 7.66 8.27
CA PHE A 234 1.78 7.25 9.65
C PHE A 234 1.10 5.91 9.95
N ASP A 235 1.82 5.02 10.62
CA ASP A 235 1.27 3.75 11.11
C ASP A 235 0.41 3.95 12.37
N PHE A 236 -0.70 4.63 12.17
CA PHE A 236 -1.69 4.86 13.21
C PHE A 236 -2.29 3.55 13.75
N PRO A 237 -2.69 2.57 12.91
CA PRO A 237 -3.19 1.29 13.42
C PRO A 237 -2.17 0.54 14.27
N GLY A 238 -0.91 0.49 13.85
CA GLY A 238 0.17 -0.15 14.59
C GLY A 238 0.47 0.57 15.91
N TRP A 239 0.33 1.89 15.99
CA TRP A 239 0.39 2.60 17.27
C TRP A 239 -0.77 2.23 18.20
N VAL A 240 -2.00 2.21 17.68
CA VAL A 240 -3.20 1.84 18.44
C VAL A 240 -3.09 0.41 19.00
N PHE A 241 -2.67 -0.54 18.16
CA PHE A 241 -2.57 -1.96 18.52
C PHE A 241 -1.21 -2.38 19.08
N ARG A 242 -0.27 -1.45 19.22
CA ARG A 242 1.07 -1.69 19.76
C ARG A 242 1.91 -2.67 18.93
N THR A 243 1.82 -2.57 17.61
CA THR A 243 2.67 -3.28 16.63
C THR A 243 3.61 -2.35 15.87
N SER A 244 3.51 -1.03 16.05
CA SER A 244 4.52 -0.08 15.55
C SER A 244 5.74 -0.07 16.46
N PHE A 245 6.92 -0.36 15.92
CA PHE A 245 8.18 -0.51 16.63
C PHE A 245 9.37 -0.01 15.82
N VAL A 246 10.12 0.92 16.40
CA VAL A 246 11.46 1.30 15.93
C VAL A 246 12.40 1.23 17.12
N PRO A 247 13.52 0.49 17.04
CA PRO A 247 14.45 0.37 18.13
C PRO A 247 15.16 1.70 18.40
N GLU A 248 15.46 1.94 19.67
CA GLU A 248 16.23 3.13 20.09
C GLU A 248 17.63 3.14 19.48
N HIS A 249 18.28 1.97 19.47
CA HIS A 249 19.58 1.76 18.86
C HIS A 249 19.43 1.08 17.50
N ILE A 250 19.28 1.93 16.48
CA ILE A 250 19.20 1.48 15.11
C ILE A 250 20.60 1.06 14.61
N PRO A 251 20.78 -0.20 14.15
CA PRO A 251 22.07 -0.70 13.67
C PRO A 251 22.65 0.17 12.54
N ALA A 252 23.98 0.11 12.41
CA ALA A 252 24.64 0.66 11.23
C ALA A 252 24.20 -0.12 9.98
N VAL A 253 24.17 0.53 8.82
CA VAL A 253 23.85 -0.13 7.56
C VAL A 253 24.94 -1.15 7.24
N GLY A 254 24.54 -2.39 6.95
CA GLY A 254 25.45 -3.53 6.73
C GLY A 254 25.92 -4.23 8.02
N ALA A 255 25.50 -3.76 9.20
CA ALA A 255 25.72 -4.52 10.43
C ALA A 255 24.87 -5.82 10.41
N LYS A 256 25.45 -6.91 10.93
CA LYS A 256 24.70 -8.15 11.13
C LYS A 256 23.49 -7.87 12.02
N PHE A 257 22.31 -8.13 11.49
CA PHE A 257 21.03 -7.96 12.18
C PHE A 257 20.60 -9.30 12.77
N ASP A 258 20.44 -9.37 14.10
CA ASP A 258 19.82 -10.50 14.79
C ASP A 258 18.41 -10.10 15.24
N PRO A 259 17.34 -10.59 14.58
CA PRO A 259 15.96 -10.26 14.96
C PRO A 259 15.62 -10.65 16.41
N SER A 260 16.26 -11.68 16.96
CA SER A 260 16.00 -12.16 18.32
C SER A 260 16.50 -11.21 19.41
N SER A 261 17.36 -10.26 19.05
CA SER A 261 17.89 -9.25 19.96
C SER A 261 16.87 -8.16 20.32
N PHE A 262 15.81 -7.99 19.52
CA PHE A 262 14.79 -6.99 19.78
C PHE A 262 13.62 -7.55 20.59
N LYS A 263 13.39 -6.94 21.75
CA LYS A 263 12.18 -7.17 22.53
C LYS A 263 11.15 -6.12 22.15
N TYR A 264 10.17 -6.49 21.33
CA TYR A 264 9.00 -5.68 21.05
C TYR A 264 7.83 -6.15 21.91
N PRO A 265 6.93 -5.24 22.31
CA PRO A 265 5.81 -5.61 23.15
C PRO A 265 4.78 -6.46 22.39
N PRO A 266 3.99 -7.30 23.10
CA PRO A 266 2.91 -8.04 22.46
C PRO A 266 1.81 -7.09 21.98
N PRO A 267 1.12 -7.43 20.87
CA PRO A 267 -0.01 -6.66 20.39
C PRO A 267 -1.14 -6.56 21.42
N ARG A 268 -1.91 -5.48 21.36
CA ARG A 268 -3.13 -5.29 22.17
C ARG A 268 -4.31 -6.04 21.58
N TRP A 269 -5.38 -6.17 22.37
CA TRP A 269 -6.68 -6.59 21.84
C TRP A 269 -7.17 -5.57 20.79
N PRO A 270 -7.78 -6.02 19.68
CA PRO A 270 -8.14 -7.40 19.34
C PRO A 270 -7.04 -8.20 18.60
N VAL A 271 -5.93 -7.57 18.22
CA VAL A 271 -4.88 -8.16 17.37
C VAL A 271 -4.30 -9.44 17.97
N ASN A 272 -3.97 -9.44 19.26
CA ASN A 272 -3.42 -10.64 19.92
C ASN A 272 -4.35 -11.86 19.93
N VAL A 273 -5.67 -11.66 19.85
CA VAL A 273 -6.65 -12.75 19.74
C VAL A 273 -6.75 -13.20 18.29
N LEU A 274 -6.85 -12.26 17.36
CA LEU A 274 -6.93 -12.55 15.93
C LEU A 274 -5.70 -13.31 15.43
N ASP A 275 -4.50 -12.96 15.91
CA ASP A 275 -3.28 -13.69 15.59
C ASP A 275 -3.39 -15.18 15.88
N LYS A 276 -3.87 -15.54 17.08
CA LYS A 276 -4.04 -16.94 17.49
C LYS A 276 -5.03 -17.67 16.59
N VAL A 277 -6.13 -17.01 16.23
CA VAL A 277 -7.17 -17.57 15.36
C VAL A 277 -6.62 -17.80 13.95
N VAL A 278 -5.93 -16.80 13.40
CA VAL A 278 -5.37 -16.87 12.05
C VAL A 278 -4.23 -17.90 11.98
N ASP A 279 -3.38 -18.00 13.00
CA ASP A 279 -2.30 -19.00 13.06
C ASP A 279 -2.86 -20.42 13.12
N ALA A 280 -3.89 -20.64 13.93
CA ALA A 280 -4.58 -21.93 13.98
C ALA A 280 -5.18 -22.28 12.62
N ARG A 281 -5.78 -21.29 11.93
CA ARG A 281 -6.37 -21.50 10.61
C ARG A 281 -5.32 -21.80 9.55
N GLU A 282 -4.21 -21.07 9.52
CA GLU A 282 -3.16 -21.30 8.54
C GLU A 282 -2.55 -22.71 8.69
N LYS A 283 -2.29 -23.16 9.91
CA LYS A 283 -1.83 -24.53 10.19
C LYS A 283 -2.81 -25.58 9.64
N GLN A 284 -4.12 -25.37 9.81
CA GLN A 284 -5.13 -26.27 9.25
C GLN A 284 -5.11 -26.29 7.71
N LEU A 285 -4.82 -25.16 7.07
CA LEU A 285 -4.75 -25.09 5.60
C LEU A 285 -3.50 -25.78 5.06
N GLN A 286 -2.37 -25.66 5.77
CA GLN A 286 -1.10 -26.29 5.42
C GLN A 286 -1.12 -27.80 5.65
N GLY A 287 -1.73 -28.29 6.74
CA GLY A 287 -1.86 -29.73 7.01
C GLY A 287 -2.88 -30.48 6.14
N ARG A 288 -3.58 -29.77 5.25
CA ARG A 288 -4.54 -30.33 4.26
C ARG A 288 -4.02 -30.23 2.82
N ALA A 289 -2.76 -29.83 2.63
CA ALA A 289 -2.07 -29.77 1.35
C ALA A 289 -1.10 -30.95 1.25
#